data_AF-A0A6P7SIP0-F1
#
_entry.id   AF-A0A6P7SIP0-F1
#
_cell.length_a   1.000
_cell.length_b   1.000
_cell.length_c   1.000
_cell.angle_alpha   90.00
_cell.angle_beta   90.00
_cell.angle_gamma   90.00
#
_symmetry.space_group_name_H-M   'P 1'
#
loop_
_entity.id
_entity.type
_entity.pdbx_description
1 polymer ?
#
loop_
_entity_poly.entity_id
_entity_poly.type
_entity_poly.pdbx_seq_one_letter_code
_entity_poly.pdbx_strand_id
1 'polypeptide(L)'
;MLHSHEKLTAFKMKLELWHSKLDRKNFASFPLLNLFIDVNELQVDDDIVELMKQYVSIPGREISFYFSDLHNFDKYSRFIRNPFVLSVSDLPTEDNLIQEQFIDLVDNGGAIFFFRKMYCSDFGIEMARSYPDVAKMALKVLMPFPSTYECEMRFPPSLPSK
;
A
#
# COMPACT_ATOMS: atom_id res chain seq x y z
N MET A 1 1.11 -6.22 -4.48
CA MET A 1 1.28 -5.61 -3.13
C MET A 1 1.15 -4.09 -3.17
N LEU A 2 1.98 -3.39 -3.96
CA LEU A 2 1.99 -1.92 -4.08
C LEU A 2 0.59 -1.30 -4.31
N HIS A 3 -0.14 -1.79 -5.32
CA HIS A 3 -1.49 -1.33 -5.65
C HIS A 3 -2.51 -1.56 -4.53
N SER A 4 -2.43 -2.70 -3.84
CA SER A 4 -3.34 -3.02 -2.74
C SER A 4 -3.14 -2.08 -1.57
N HIS A 5 -1.88 -1.77 -1.27
CA HIS A 5 -1.52 -0.83 -0.22
C HIS A 5 -1.99 0.60 -0.55
N GLU A 6 -1.77 1.08 -1.77
CA GLU A 6 -2.26 2.39 -2.21
C GLU A 6 -3.79 2.49 -2.10
N LYS A 7 -4.51 1.43 -2.47
CA LYS A 7 -5.97 1.35 -2.29
C LYS A 7 -6.38 1.42 -0.82
N LEU A 8 -5.68 0.70 0.07
CA LEU A 8 -5.95 0.74 1.51
C LEU A 8 -5.67 2.12 2.10
N THR A 9 -4.55 2.74 1.71
CA THR A 9 -4.18 4.10 2.10
C THR A 9 -5.26 5.09 1.66
N ALA A 10 -5.65 5.07 0.38
CA ALA A 10 -6.67 5.95 -0.15
C ALA A 10 -8.04 5.72 0.50
N PHE A 11 -8.38 4.46 0.83
CA PHE A 11 -9.61 4.16 1.54
C PHE A 11 -9.60 4.69 2.96
N LYS A 12 -8.49 4.56 3.70
CA LYS A 12 -8.31 5.17 5.02
C LYS A 12 -8.48 6.69 4.96
N MET A 13 -7.84 7.36 4.00
CA MET A 13 -8.00 8.82 3.81
C MET A 13 -9.45 9.21 3.49
N LYS A 14 -10.19 8.38 2.75
CA LYS A 14 -11.63 8.60 2.51
C LYS A 14 -12.44 8.49 3.81
N LEU A 15 -12.14 7.52 4.68
CA LEU A 15 -12.82 7.38 5.98
C LEU A 15 -12.58 8.63 6.85
N GLU A 16 -11.36 9.14 6.89
CA GLU A 16 -11.03 10.39 7.60
C GLU A 16 -11.79 11.60 7.01
N LEU A 17 -11.85 11.70 5.68
CA LEU A 17 -12.66 12.71 5.00
C LEU A 17 -14.14 12.59 5.35
N TRP A 18 -14.71 11.38 5.33
CA TRP A 18 -16.11 11.15 5.65
C TRP A 18 -16.42 11.50 7.10
N HIS A 19 -15.54 11.15 8.03
CA HIS A 19 -15.66 11.56 9.43
C HIS A 19 -15.71 13.09 9.56
N SER A 20 -14.78 13.82 8.94
CA SER A 20 -14.75 15.29 8.99
C SER A 20 -15.98 15.96 8.36
N LYS A 21 -16.60 15.31 7.36
CA LYS A 21 -17.85 15.79 6.76
C LYS A 21 -19.04 15.60 7.69
N LEU A 22 -19.08 14.50 8.44
CA LEU A 22 -20.13 14.24 9.43
C LEU A 22 -20.13 15.29 10.54
N ASP A 23 -18.97 15.82 10.94
CA ASP A 23 -18.89 16.94 11.91
C ASP A 23 -19.64 18.21 11.45
N ARG A 24 -19.88 18.35 10.14
CA ARG A 24 -20.63 19.46 9.54
C ARG A 24 -22.03 19.04 9.06
N LYS A 25 -22.53 17.88 9.52
CA LYS A 25 -23.75 17.22 9.03
C LYS A 25 -23.81 17.13 7.50
N ASN A 26 -22.67 16.89 6.85
CA ASN A 26 -22.59 16.69 5.41
C ASN A 26 -22.60 15.19 5.09
N PHE A 27 -23.70 14.71 4.49
CA PHE A 27 -23.91 13.29 4.20
C PHE A 27 -23.55 12.90 2.76
N ALA A 28 -22.91 13.78 1.97
CA ALA A 28 -22.61 13.53 0.55
C ALA A 28 -21.70 12.30 0.30
N SER A 29 -21.00 11.83 1.33
CA SER A 29 -20.21 10.59 1.30
C SER A 29 -21.08 9.32 1.25
N PHE A 30 -22.37 9.44 1.55
CA PHE A 30 -23.36 8.36 1.60
C PHE A 30 -24.53 8.71 0.67
N PRO A 31 -24.39 8.48 -0.66
CA PRO A 31 -25.32 9.04 -1.65
C PRO A 31 -26.79 8.67 -1.42
N LEU A 32 -27.05 7.42 -1.02
CA LEU A 32 -28.42 6.95 -0.74
C LEU A 32 -29.02 7.63 0.49
N LEU A 33 -28.24 7.79 1.56
CA LEU A 33 -28.68 8.46 2.77
C LEU A 33 -28.89 9.96 2.51
N ASN A 34 -27.96 10.60 1.79
CA ASN A 34 -28.07 12.02 1.45
C ASN A 34 -29.34 12.27 0.62
N LEU A 35 -29.58 11.45 -0.41
CA LEU A 35 -30.80 11.54 -1.21
C LEU A 35 -32.07 11.34 -0.35
N PHE A 36 -32.06 10.38 0.55
CA PHE A 36 -33.19 10.13 1.44
C PHE A 36 -33.46 11.32 2.38
N ILE A 37 -32.42 11.91 2.94
CA ILE A 37 -32.53 13.11 3.79
C ILE A 37 -33.08 14.28 2.98
N ASP A 38 -32.55 14.51 1.77
CA ASP A 38 -32.94 15.61 0.90
C ASP A 38 -34.40 15.49 0.45
N VAL A 39 -34.82 14.30 -0.01
CA VAL A 39 -36.19 14.05 -0.50
C VAL A 39 -37.25 14.17 0.59
N ASN A 40 -36.89 13.82 1.83
CA ASN A 40 -37.82 13.82 2.96
C ASN A 40 -37.64 15.05 3.87
N GLU A 41 -36.77 16.00 3.50
CA GLU A 41 -36.46 17.22 4.27
C GLU A 41 -36.11 16.96 5.75
N LEU A 42 -35.38 15.87 6.01
CA LEU A 42 -35.11 15.41 7.37
C LEU A 42 -33.98 16.21 8.03
N GLN A 43 -34.14 16.47 9.33
CA GLN A 43 -33.06 16.90 10.20
C GLN A 43 -32.50 15.68 10.93
N VAL A 44 -31.18 15.46 10.82
CA VAL A 44 -30.52 14.33 11.48
C VAL A 44 -30.04 14.76 12.86
N ASP A 45 -30.47 14.03 13.88
CA ASP A 45 -30.08 14.24 15.27
C ASP A 45 -28.59 13.98 15.49
N ASP A 46 -28.01 14.70 16.45
CA ASP A 46 -26.58 14.63 16.75
C ASP A 46 -26.15 13.22 17.20
N ASP A 47 -27.04 12.49 17.90
CA ASP A 47 -26.79 11.12 18.33
C ASP A 47 -26.59 10.15 17.14
N ILE A 48 -27.35 10.34 16.06
CA ILE A 48 -27.22 9.55 14.82
C ILE A 48 -25.91 9.90 14.11
N VAL A 49 -25.57 11.19 14.06
CA VAL A 49 -24.29 11.64 13.47
C VAL A 49 -23.10 11.04 14.22
N GLU A 50 -23.16 11.02 15.55
CA GLU A 50 -22.10 10.44 16.38
C GLU A 50 -21.99 8.92 16.18
N LEU A 51 -23.12 8.21 16.09
CA LEU A 51 -23.13 6.79 15.74
C LEU A 51 -22.48 6.53 14.37
N MET A 52 -22.80 7.33 13.36
CA MET A 52 -22.17 7.23 12.04
C MET A 52 -20.66 7.48 12.09
N LYS A 53 -20.21 8.45 12.88
CA LYS A 53 -18.78 8.72 13.08
C LYS A 53 -18.05 7.52 13.69
N GLN A 54 -18.67 6.84 14.64
CA GLN A 54 -18.14 5.58 15.20
C GLN A 54 -18.02 4.52 14.11
N TYR A 55 -19.06 4.30 13.30
CA TYR A 55 -19.03 3.33 12.20
C TYR A 55 -17.93 3.61 11.17
N VAL A 56 -17.67 4.88 10.83
CA VAL A 56 -16.59 5.25 9.91
C VAL A 56 -15.21 5.08 10.55
N SER A 57 -15.11 5.31 11.87
CA SER A 57 -13.85 5.21 12.60
C SER A 57 -13.35 3.78 12.77
N ILE A 58 -14.25 2.81 12.96
CA ILE A 58 -13.89 1.40 13.23
C ILE A 58 -13.03 0.81 12.10
N PRO A 59 -13.45 0.85 10.81
CA PRO A 59 -12.63 0.34 9.71
C PRO A 59 -11.28 1.06 9.59
N GLY A 60 -11.22 2.36 9.88
CA GLY A 60 -9.97 3.12 9.87
C GLY A 60 -8.97 2.62 10.91
N ARG A 61 -9.46 2.26 12.11
CA ARG A 61 -8.65 1.64 13.18
C ARG A 61 -8.22 0.24 12.81
N GLU A 62 -9.12 -0.57 12.26
CA GLU A 62 -8.81 -1.95 11.83
C GLU A 62 -7.73 -1.96 10.73
N ILE A 63 -7.85 -1.10 9.71
CA ILE A 63 -6.82 -0.96 8.67
C ILE A 63 -5.47 -0.61 9.31
N SER A 64 -5.46 0.32 10.26
CA SER A 64 -4.22 0.73 10.93
C SER A 64 -3.64 -0.38 11.83
N PHE A 65 -4.50 -1.22 12.41
CA PHE A 65 -4.11 -2.35 13.25
C PHE A 65 -3.54 -3.52 12.44
N TYR A 66 -4.25 -3.96 11.40
CA TYR A 66 -3.85 -5.11 10.57
C TYR A 66 -2.68 -4.79 9.65
N PHE A 67 -2.48 -3.52 9.29
CA PHE A 67 -1.43 -3.06 8.41
C PHE A 67 -0.66 -1.92 9.06
N SER A 68 -0.05 -2.19 10.20
CA SER A 68 0.70 -1.19 10.97
C SER A 68 1.93 -0.64 10.22
N ASP A 69 2.42 -1.38 9.23
CA ASP A 69 3.49 -1.00 8.31
C ASP A 69 3.02 -0.10 7.15
N LEU A 70 1.73 0.27 7.10
CA LEU A 70 1.18 1.12 6.04
C LEU A 70 2.02 2.39 5.82
N HIS A 71 2.45 3.03 6.92
CA HIS A 71 3.26 4.26 6.88
C HIS A 71 4.72 4.00 6.49
N ASN A 72 5.30 2.88 6.90
CA ASN A 72 6.71 2.55 6.62
C ASN A 72 6.92 2.14 5.17
N PHE A 73 5.87 1.69 4.50
CA PHE A 73 5.90 1.31 3.10
C PHE A 73 6.08 2.50 2.14
N ASP A 74 5.83 3.75 2.55
CA ASP A 74 5.97 4.91 1.66
C ASP A 74 7.37 4.98 1.05
N LYS A 75 8.41 4.81 1.88
CA LYS A 75 9.80 4.78 1.41
C LYS A 75 10.06 3.66 0.40
N TYR A 76 9.58 2.45 0.71
CA TYR A 76 9.68 1.30 -0.20
C TYR A 76 8.92 1.55 -1.51
N SER A 77 7.72 2.12 -1.43
CA SER A 77 6.87 2.44 -2.57
C SER A 77 7.55 3.42 -3.52
N ARG A 78 8.11 4.50 -2.99
CA ARG A 78 8.82 5.52 -3.77
C ARG A 78 10.04 4.91 -4.46
N PHE A 79 10.82 4.11 -3.74
CA PHE A 79 11.98 3.41 -4.28
C PHE A 79 11.60 2.47 -5.43
N ILE A 80 10.55 1.67 -5.27
CA ILE A 80 10.09 0.73 -6.31
C ILE A 80 9.50 1.46 -7.52
N ARG A 81 8.75 2.55 -7.28
CA ARG A 81 8.09 3.32 -8.33
C ARG A 81 9.05 4.07 -9.21
N ASN A 82 10.13 4.61 -8.63
CA ASN A 82 11.18 5.25 -9.40
C ASN A 82 12.45 5.42 -8.52
N PRO A 83 13.42 4.51 -8.59
CA PRO A 83 14.64 4.62 -7.80
C PRO A 83 15.52 5.80 -8.27
N PHE A 84 15.38 6.25 -9.52
CA PHE A 84 16.26 7.24 -10.16
C PHE A 84 15.94 8.70 -9.82
N VAL A 85 14.90 8.95 -9.03
CA VAL A 85 14.57 10.30 -8.51
C VAL A 85 14.86 10.44 -7.02
N LEU A 86 15.42 9.40 -6.41
CA LEU A 86 15.70 9.34 -4.98
C LEU A 86 17.17 9.58 -4.69
N SER A 87 17.41 10.13 -3.51
CA SER A 87 18.73 10.17 -2.88
C SER A 87 18.94 8.95 -1.99
N VAL A 88 20.20 8.70 -1.60
CA VAL A 88 20.55 7.61 -0.67
C VAL A 88 19.78 7.74 0.65
N SER A 89 19.59 8.96 1.15
CA SER A 89 18.83 9.24 2.39
C SER A 89 17.33 8.93 2.30
N ASP A 90 16.79 8.79 1.09
CA ASP A 90 15.38 8.43 0.89
C ASP A 90 15.16 6.90 0.99
N LEU A 91 16.23 6.11 1.00
CA LEU A 91 16.11 4.66 1.07
C LEU A 91 15.48 4.21 2.39
N PRO A 92 14.76 3.07 2.38
CA PRO A 92 14.19 2.48 3.58
C PRO A 92 15.22 1.67 4.40
N THR A 93 16.52 1.91 4.22
CA THR A 93 17.62 1.19 4.90
C THR A 93 18.82 2.10 5.15
N GLU A 94 19.57 1.78 6.21
CA GLU A 94 20.88 2.35 6.53
C GLU A 94 22.03 1.37 6.24
N ASP A 95 21.75 0.28 5.51
CA ASP A 95 22.76 -0.71 5.15
C ASP A 95 23.69 -0.18 4.05
N ASN A 96 24.96 0.03 4.40
CA ASN A 96 25.98 0.57 3.50
C ASN A 96 26.10 -0.20 2.18
N LEU A 97 25.99 -1.54 2.19
CA LEU A 97 26.14 -2.33 0.97
C LEU A 97 25.01 -2.05 -0.03
N ILE A 98 23.79 -1.87 0.49
CA ILE A 98 22.62 -1.53 -0.31
C ILE A 98 22.74 -0.09 -0.81
N GLN A 99 23.21 0.84 0.04
CA GLN A 99 23.38 2.23 -0.32
C GLN A 99 24.42 2.42 -1.43
N GLU A 100 25.57 1.74 -1.34
CA GLU A 100 26.62 1.77 -2.37
C GLU A 100 26.11 1.20 -3.71
N GLN A 101 25.50 0.01 -3.69
CA GLN A 101 24.90 -0.56 -4.90
C GLN A 101 23.78 0.31 -5.49
N PHE A 102 23.04 1.03 -4.64
CA PHE A 102 21.99 1.92 -5.10
C PHE A 102 22.59 3.12 -5.85
N ILE A 103 23.69 3.69 -5.36
CA ILE A 103 24.42 4.77 -6.04
C ILE A 103 24.86 4.29 -7.44
N ASP A 104 25.47 3.10 -7.51
CA ASP A 104 25.91 2.52 -8.79
C ASP A 104 24.75 2.20 -9.73
N LEU A 105 23.58 1.84 -9.19
CA LEU A 105 22.37 1.59 -9.97
C LEU A 105 21.82 2.87 -10.57
N VAL A 106 21.69 3.95 -9.79
CA VAL A 106 21.05 5.18 -10.24
C VAL A 106 21.90 5.97 -11.24
N ASP A 107 23.23 5.82 -11.20
CA ASP A 107 24.15 6.41 -12.18
C ASP A 107 24.30 5.58 -13.48
N ASN A 108 23.73 4.37 -13.51
CA ASN A 108 23.81 3.50 -14.69
C ASN A 108 22.75 3.87 -15.75
N GLY A 109 23.20 4.50 -16.85
CA GLY A 109 22.34 4.87 -17.98
C GLY A 109 21.60 3.69 -18.64
N GLY A 110 22.18 2.49 -18.64
CA GLY A 110 21.53 1.26 -19.10
C GLY A 110 20.38 0.85 -18.18
N ALA A 111 20.57 0.92 -16.87
CA ALA A 111 19.52 0.64 -15.89
C ALA A 111 18.35 1.62 -16.03
N ILE A 112 18.63 2.93 -16.23
CA ILE A 112 17.60 3.95 -16.50
C ILE A 112 16.79 3.60 -17.76
N PHE A 113 17.47 3.18 -18.82
CA PHE A 113 16.83 2.80 -20.07
C PHE A 113 15.93 1.56 -19.91
N PHE A 114 16.42 0.52 -19.24
CA PHE A 114 15.67 -0.69 -18.98
C PHE A 114 14.44 -0.43 -18.11
N PHE A 115 14.60 0.36 -17.05
CA PHE A 115 13.50 0.74 -16.17
C PHE A 115 12.31 1.37 -16.93
N ARG A 116 12.58 2.21 -17.92
CA ARG A 116 11.53 2.85 -18.74
C ARG A 116 10.80 1.88 -19.68
N LYS A 117 11.33 0.68 -19.87
CA LYS A 117 10.83 -0.30 -20.86
C LYS A 117 10.17 -1.53 -20.26
N MET A 118 10.25 -1.73 -18.94
CA MET A 118 9.76 -2.95 -18.29
C MET A 118 8.99 -2.64 -17.00
N TYR A 119 8.24 -3.63 -16.52
CA TYR A 119 7.53 -3.52 -15.25
C TYR A 119 8.52 -3.59 -14.07
N CYS A 120 8.16 -3.03 -12.91
CA CYS A 120 9.04 -2.98 -11.75
C CYS A 120 9.50 -4.37 -11.28
N SER A 121 8.65 -5.41 -11.40
CA SER A 121 9.02 -6.80 -11.10
C SER A 121 10.14 -7.29 -12.00
N ASP A 122 10.01 -7.08 -13.30
CA ASP A 122 10.96 -7.54 -14.31
C ASP A 122 12.26 -6.77 -14.17
N PHE A 123 12.18 -5.46 -13.88
CA PHE A 123 13.33 -4.63 -13.56
C PHE A 123 14.09 -5.14 -12.34
N GLY A 124 13.39 -5.46 -11.26
CA GLY A 124 14.01 -6.04 -10.07
C GLY A 124 14.73 -7.36 -10.38
N ILE A 125 14.14 -8.22 -11.22
CA ILE A 125 14.75 -9.50 -11.64
C ILE A 125 15.98 -9.26 -12.51
N GLU A 126 15.90 -8.37 -13.50
CA GLU A 126 17.00 -8.04 -14.40
C GLU A 126 18.19 -7.44 -13.63
N MET A 127 17.92 -6.53 -12.69
CA MET A 127 18.96 -5.90 -11.88
C MET A 127 19.59 -6.85 -10.84
N ALA A 128 18.96 -7.99 -10.52
CA ALA A 128 19.47 -8.91 -9.50
C ALA A 128 20.85 -9.51 -9.82
N ARG A 129 21.28 -9.49 -11.09
CA ARG A 129 22.61 -9.95 -11.50
C ARG A 129 23.72 -8.96 -11.18
N SER A 130 23.43 -7.66 -11.30
CA SER A 130 24.43 -6.58 -11.20
C SER A 130 24.32 -5.82 -9.89
N TYR A 131 23.13 -5.78 -9.30
CA TYR A 131 22.78 -5.03 -8.08
C TYR A 131 21.96 -5.93 -7.14
N PRO A 132 22.51 -7.08 -6.72
CA PRO A 132 21.75 -8.14 -6.04
C PRO A 132 21.06 -7.68 -4.76
N ASP A 133 21.67 -6.80 -3.96
CA ASP A 133 21.12 -6.43 -2.65
C ASP A 133 19.99 -5.40 -2.78
N VAL A 134 20.15 -4.42 -3.68
CA VAL A 134 19.11 -3.43 -4.02
C VAL A 134 17.94 -4.11 -4.73
N ALA A 135 18.22 -5.02 -5.66
CA ALA A 135 17.20 -5.82 -6.33
C ALA A 135 16.43 -6.70 -5.33
N LYS A 136 17.12 -7.38 -4.42
CA LYS A 136 16.50 -8.20 -3.38
C LYS A 136 15.58 -7.39 -2.47
N MET A 137 15.97 -6.15 -2.13
CA MET A 137 15.09 -5.24 -1.39
C MET A 137 13.80 -4.93 -2.16
N ALA A 138 13.90 -4.59 -3.44
CA ALA A 138 12.72 -4.32 -4.28
C ALA A 138 11.82 -5.57 -4.40
N LEU A 139 12.43 -6.73 -4.68
CA LEU A 139 11.73 -7.98 -4.94
C LEU A 139 10.98 -8.51 -3.72
N LYS A 140 11.49 -8.32 -2.49
CA LYS A 140 10.77 -8.68 -1.25
C LYS A 140 9.40 -8.00 -1.15
N VAL A 141 9.27 -6.79 -1.69
CA VAL A 141 8.03 -6.01 -1.67
C VAL A 141 7.17 -6.29 -2.89
N LEU A 142 7.79 -6.47 -4.06
CA LEU A 142 7.07 -6.72 -5.31
C LEU A 142 6.46 -8.12 -5.37
N MET A 143 7.15 -9.10 -4.80
CA MET A 143 6.76 -10.49 -4.75
C MET A 143 6.66 -10.93 -3.30
N PRO A 144 5.64 -10.49 -2.55
CA PRO A 144 5.34 -11.15 -1.29
C PRO A 144 5.06 -12.61 -1.66
N PHE A 145 5.84 -13.53 -1.09
CA PHE A 145 5.51 -14.94 -1.19
C PHE A 145 4.01 -15.08 -0.86
N PRO A 146 3.24 -15.85 -1.65
CA PRO A 146 1.86 -16.08 -1.32
C PRO A 146 1.83 -16.54 0.13
N SER A 147 0.99 -15.90 0.96
CA SER A 147 0.76 -16.33 2.35
C SER A 147 0.69 -17.86 2.41
N THR A 148 1.16 -18.46 3.50
CA THR A 148 1.13 -19.93 3.71
C THR A 148 -0.16 -20.61 3.23
N TYR A 149 -1.31 -19.93 3.33
CA TYR A 149 -2.60 -20.33 2.77
C TYR A 149 -2.61 -20.73 1.27
N GLU A 150 -1.92 -19.98 0.40
CA GLU A 150 -1.81 -20.28 -1.04
C GLU A 150 -0.83 -21.43 -1.33
N CYS A 151 0.16 -21.64 -0.44
CA CYS A 151 1.00 -22.83 -0.47
C CYS A 151 0.21 -24.06 0.02
N GLU A 152 -0.61 -23.94 1.07
CA GLU A 152 -1.45 -25.02 1.60
C GLU A 152 -2.53 -25.47 0.60
N MET A 153 -3.07 -24.57 -0.22
CA MET A 153 -3.97 -24.98 -1.31
C MET A 153 -3.25 -25.68 -2.47
N ARG A 154 -2.01 -25.30 -2.78
CA ARG A 154 -1.23 -25.91 -3.88
C ARG A 154 -0.48 -27.17 -3.48
N PHE A 155 -0.22 -27.37 -2.19
CA PHE A 155 0.35 -28.58 -1.62
C PHE A 155 -0.69 -29.26 -0.72
N PRO A 156 -1.55 -30.14 -1.27
CA PRO A 156 -2.37 -30.97 -0.41
C PRO A 156 -1.44 -31.76 0.52
N PRO A 157 -1.77 -31.93 1.81
CA PRO A 157 -0.99 -32.77 2.70
C PRO A 157 -0.92 -34.15 2.07
N SER A 158 0.28 -34.58 1.70
CA SER A 158 0.54 -35.93 1.23
C SER A 158 0.00 -36.89 2.28
N LEU A 159 -1.09 -37.58 1.96
CA LEU A 159 -1.68 -38.62 2.81
C LEU A 159 -0.58 -39.63 3.17
N PRO A 160 -0.44 -40.02 4.46
CA PRO A 160 0.49 -41.07 4.82
C PRO A 160 0.02 -42.38 4.17
N SER A 161 0.92 -43.03 3.44
CA SER A 161 0.76 -44.39 2.94
C SER A 161 0.49 -45.33 4.11
N LYS A 162 -0.67 -46.00 4.08
CA LYS A 162 -0.95 -47.18 4.92
C LYS A 162 -0.16 -48.38 4.42
#